data_AF-A0A0Y9XCP5-F1
#
_entry.id   AF-A0A0Y9XCP5-F1
#
_cell.length_a   1.000
_cell.length_b   1.000
_cell.length_c   1.000
_cell.angle_alpha   90.00
_cell.angle_beta   90.00
_cell.angle_gamma   90.00
#
_symmetry.space_group_name_H-M   'P 1'
#
loop_
_entity.id
_entity.type
_entity.pdbx_description
1 polymer ?
#
loop_
_entity_poly.entity_id
_entity_poly.type
_entity_poly.pdbx_seq_one_letter_code
_entity_poly.pdbx_strand_id
1 'polypeptide(L)'
;MGISRDGRHKLRLTGGKKKIHKKKRKYELGRPPSNTKLGSRQVHVVRGRGRNYKYRAIKLDSGSFSWPAFGISKMTRIIDVVYNASNNELVRTKTLVKNCIVLIDSHPFTAWYENTFGVTLGKKKKSKEEGKDEENNEEQKEENNEGKDEKDKKSYSVIKKIGKAKQIDPALLEQFKQGRVLACISSRPGQCGKADGYIIEGDELLFYKRKMDKKKRN
;
A
#
# COMPACT_ATOMS: atom_id res chain seq x y z
N MET A 1 4.24 -27.86 -25.42
CA MET A 1 3.18 -27.52 -24.42
C MET A 1 3.82 -27.33 -23.05
N GLY A 2 3.72 -26.12 -22.48
CA GLY A 2 4.43 -25.73 -21.26
C GLY A 2 3.75 -26.20 -19.95
N ILE A 3 3.71 -25.29 -18.98
CA ILE A 3 3.11 -25.47 -17.65
C ILE A 3 1.62 -25.80 -17.79
N SER A 4 1.14 -26.77 -17.02
CA SER A 4 -0.26 -27.22 -17.01
C SER A 4 -0.84 -27.12 -15.61
N ARG A 5 -2.13 -26.76 -15.51
CA ARG A 5 -2.87 -26.61 -14.25
C ARG A 5 -3.80 -27.79 -13.96
N ASP A 6 -3.73 -28.85 -14.76
CA ASP A 6 -4.56 -30.03 -14.62
C ASP A 6 -4.26 -30.77 -13.29
N GLY A 7 -5.27 -31.31 -12.61
CA GLY A 7 -5.05 -32.10 -11.38
C GLY A 7 -4.69 -33.57 -11.66
N ARG A 8 -4.78 -34.00 -12.92
CA ARG A 8 -4.67 -35.42 -13.30
C ARG A 8 -3.23 -35.93 -13.36
N HIS A 9 -2.25 -35.04 -13.50
CA HIS A 9 -0.83 -35.42 -13.39
C HIS A 9 -0.41 -35.69 -11.93
N LYS A 10 -1.19 -35.23 -10.94
CA LYS A 10 -0.95 -35.52 -9.52
C LYS A 10 -1.51 -36.89 -9.13
N LEU A 11 -1.00 -37.43 -8.02
CA LEU A 11 -1.47 -38.69 -7.43
C LEU A 11 -2.97 -38.67 -7.08
N ARG A 12 -3.54 -39.84 -6.84
CA ARG A 12 -4.86 -39.99 -6.22
C ARG A 12 -4.79 -39.63 -4.73
N LEU A 13 -5.96 -39.41 -4.12
CA LEU A 13 -6.06 -39.21 -2.67
C LEU A 13 -5.53 -40.42 -1.90
N THR A 14 -5.67 -41.63 -2.46
CA THR A 14 -5.11 -42.87 -1.91
C THR A 14 -3.59 -43.02 -2.12
N GLY A 15 -2.90 -42.05 -2.74
CA GLY A 15 -1.48 -42.14 -3.10
C GLY A 15 -1.20 -42.89 -4.42
N GLY A 16 -2.18 -43.59 -4.98
CA GLY A 16 -2.02 -44.34 -6.23
C GLY A 16 -1.69 -43.44 -7.45
N LYS A 17 -0.84 -43.95 -8.36
CA LYS A 17 -0.49 -43.29 -9.62
C LYS A 17 -1.68 -43.33 -10.60
N LYS A 18 -1.95 -42.23 -11.31
CA LYS A 18 -2.98 -42.16 -12.35
C LYS A 18 -2.36 -42.42 -13.73
N LYS A 19 -2.97 -43.29 -14.52
CA LYS A 19 -2.59 -43.46 -15.94
C LYS A 19 -2.95 -42.19 -16.74
N ILE A 20 -2.09 -41.83 -17.69
CA ILE A 20 -2.31 -40.65 -18.55
C ILE A 20 -3.34 -41.03 -19.63
N HIS A 21 -4.57 -40.54 -19.50
CA HIS A 21 -5.66 -40.84 -20.46
C HIS A 21 -5.82 -39.80 -21.58
N LYS A 22 -5.31 -38.56 -21.39
CA LYS A 22 -5.43 -37.49 -22.38
C LYS A 22 -4.16 -36.63 -22.42
N LYS A 23 -3.84 -36.07 -23.60
CA LYS A 23 -2.75 -35.07 -23.79
C LYS A 23 -3.11 -33.72 -23.14
N LYS A 24 -2.12 -32.87 -22.86
CA LYS A 24 -2.31 -31.52 -22.31
C LYS A 24 -3.23 -30.68 -23.21
N ARG A 25 -4.08 -29.81 -22.64
CA ARG A 25 -5.03 -28.97 -23.40
C ARG A 25 -4.76 -27.48 -23.22
N LYS A 26 -5.09 -26.66 -24.23
CA LYS A 26 -4.86 -25.19 -24.21
C LYS A 26 -5.60 -24.48 -23.07
N TYR A 27 -6.76 -24.97 -22.67
CA TYR A 27 -7.52 -24.41 -21.54
C TYR A 27 -6.94 -24.77 -20.16
N GLU A 28 -6.04 -25.76 -20.09
CA GLU A 28 -5.32 -26.16 -18.87
C GLU A 28 -3.99 -25.40 -18.73
N LEU A 29 -3.71 -24.44 -19.62
CA LEU A 29 -2.42 -23.76 -19.71
C LEU A 29 -2.09 -22.91 -18.46
N GLY A 30 -0.88 -23.10 -17.93
CA GLY A 30 -0.21 -22.18 -17.03
C GLY A 30 0.83 -21.34 -17.78
N ARG A 31 1.13 -20.14 -17.26
CA ARG A 31 2.20 -19.28 -17.78
C ARG A 31 3.26 -19.07 -16.69
N PRO A 32 4.51 -18.77 -17.05
CA PRO A 32 5.54 -18.38 -16.08
C PRO A 32 5.07 -17.23 -15.17
N PRO A 33 5.53 -17.19 -13.91
CA PRO A 33 5.23 -16.10 -12.98
C PRO A 33 5.79 -14.77 -13.48
N SER A 34 5.27 -13.66 -12.96
CA SER A 34 5.69 -12.30 -13.39
C SER A 34 6.96 -11.83 -12.70
N ASN A 35 7.12 -12.16 -11.41
CA ASN A 35 8.21 -11.68 -10.56
C ASN A 35 8.42 -10.16 -10.67
N THR A 36 7.33 -9.39 -10.57
CA THR A 36 7.32 -7.93 -10.69
C THR A 36 8.32 -7.30 -9.73
N LYS A 37 9.26 -6.51 -10.24
CA LYS A 37 10.31 -5.85 -9.47
C LYS A 37 9.95 -4.41 -9.15
N LEU A 38 10.61 -3.88 -8.13
CA LEU A 38 10.65 -2.44 -7.90
C LEU A 38 11.47 -1.75 -9.00
N GLY A 39 10.92 -0.71 -9.63
CA GLY A 39 11.60 0.07 -10.67
C GLY A 39 10.64 0.77 -11.63
N SER A 40 11.18 1.48 -12.62
CA SER A 40 10.38 2.26 -13.58
C SER A 40 9.24 1.45 -14.21
N ARG A 41 8.05 2.03 -14.27
CA ARG A 41 6.83 1.36 -14.73
C ARG A 41 7.01 0.67 -16.09
N GLN A 42 6.94 -0.66 -16.10
CA GLN A 42 6.98 -1.49 -17.30
C GLN A 42 5.91 -2.58 -17.19
N VAL A 43 4.94 -2.57 -18.11
CA VAL A 43 3.78 -3.47 -18.09
C VAL A 43 3.55 -4.07 -19.47
N HIS A 44 3.47 -5.40 -19.56
CA HIS A 44 3.19 -6.11 -20.81
C HIS A 44 1.75 -6.61 -20.84
N VAL A 45 1.09 -6.45 -21.99
CA VAL A 45 -0.25 -6.99 -22.23
C VAL A 45 -0.16 -8.48 -22.59
N VAL A 46 -0.97 -9.30 -21.94
CA VAL A 46 -1.04 -10.74 -22.18
C VAL A 46 -2.46 -11.11 -22.60
N ARG A 47 -2.62 -11.60 -23.83
CA ARG A 47 -3.91 -12.12 -24.32
C ARG A 47 -4.28 -13.44 -23.61
N GLY A 48 -5.44 -13.43 -22.99
CA GLY A 48 -6.07 -14.58 -22.34
C GLY A 48 -7.07 -15.31 -23.24
N ARG A 49 -7.82 -16.24 -22.63
CA ARG A 49 -8.93 -16.94 -23.30
C ARG A 49 -10.08 -15.96 -23.54
N GLY A 50 -10.76 -16.09 -24.68
CA GLY A 50 -11.91 -15.24 -25.02
C GLY A 50 -11.55 -13.79 -25.36
N ARG A 51 -10.32 -13.52 -25.83
CA ARG A 51 -9.84 -12.16 -26.17
C ARG A 51 -9.75 -11.19 -24.97
N ASN A 52 -9.93 -11.66 -23.74
CA ASN A 52 -9.65 -10.86 -22.54
C ASN A 52 -8.15 -10.57 -22.39
N TYR A 53 -7.80 -9.38 -21.94
CA TYR A 53 -6.42 -8.98 -21.69
C TYR A 53 -6.11 -8.98 -20.20
N LYS A 54 -4.89 -9.40 -19.86
CA LYS A 54 -4.31 -9.23 -18.53
C LYS A 54 -3.04 -8.41 -18.63
N TYR A 55 -2.77 -7.63 -17.61
CA TYR A 55 -1.62 -6.75 -17.56
C TYR A 55 -0.58 -7.36 -16.63
N ARG A 56 0.57 -7.68 -17.19
CA ARG A 56 1.69 -8.29 -16.49
C ARG A 56 2.72 -7.23 -16.20
N ALA A 57 2.74 -6.73 -14.97
CA ALA A 57 3.78 -5.80 -14.54
C ALA A 57 5.14 -6.50 -14.43
N ILE A 58 6.16 -5.95 -15.07
CA ILE A 58 7.55 -6.39 -14.93
C ILE A 58 8.25 -5.54 -13.89
N LYS A 59 8.05 -4.22 -13.95
CA LYS A 59 8.56 -3.25 -13.00
C LYS A 59 7.47 -2.25 -12.62
N LEU A 60 7.37 -1.90 -11.35
CA LEU A 60 6.52 -0.83 -10.82
C LEU A 60 7.27 -0.11 -9.71
N ASP A 61 7.10 1.20 -9.63
CA ASP A 61 7.69 2.08 -8.62
C ASP A 61 6.63 2.84 -7.82
N SER A 62 5.39 2.88 -8.31
CA SER A 62 4.29 3.61 -7.68
C SER A 62 3.01 2.76 -7.67
N GLY A 63 2.14 3.03 -6.70
CA GLY A 63 0.84 2.36 -6.53
C GLY A 63 -0.21 3.29 -5.92
N SER A 64 -1.48 2.92 -6.05
CA SER A 64 -2.56 3.59 -5.32
C SER A 64 -2.70 2.97 -3.93
N PHE A 65 -2.43 3.74 -2.89
CA PHE A 65 -2.56 3.29 -1.51
C PHE A 65 -3.71 4.01 -0.83
N SER A 66 -4.54 3.24 -0.12
CA SER A 66 -5.64 3.75 0.68
C SER A 66 -5.20 3.99 2.12
N TRP A 67 -5.70 5.07 2.72
CA TRP A 67 -5.65 5.30 4.17
C TRP A 67 -7.05 5.01 4.74
N PRO A 68 -7.29 3.81 5.30
CA PRO A 68 -8.63 3.37 5.68
C PRO A 68 -9.28 4.25 6.74
N ALA A 69 -8.52 4.73 7.75
CA ALA A 69 -9.04 5.61 8.80
C ALA A 69 -9.80 6.83 8.25
N PHE A 70 -9.35 7.41 7.13
CA PHE A 70 -9.98 8.59 6.52
C PHE A 70 -10.71 8.29 5.21
N GLY A 71 -10.67 7.05 4.71
CA GLY A 71 -11.34 6.64 3.47
C GLY A 71 -10.77 7.28 2.21
N ILE A 72 -9.52 7.74 2.25
CA ILE A 72 -8.86 8.38 1.10
C ILE A 72 -7.89 7.43 0.41
N SER A 73 -7.58 7.68 -0.86
CA SER A 73 -6.52 6.99 -1.56
C SER A 73 -5.66 7.99 -2.35
N LYS A 74 -4.35 7.77 -2.34
CA LYS A 74 -3.39 8.59 -3.08
C LYS A 74 -2.40 7.70 -3.81
N MET A 75 -1.94 8.20 -4.96
CA MET A 75 -0.84 7.58 -5.68
C MET A 75 0.46 7.94 -4.97
N THR A 76 1.20 6.94 -4.52
CA THR A 76 2.46 7.14 -3.81
C THR A 76 3.54 6.23 -4.36
N ARG A 77 4.79 6.64 -4.16
CA ARG A 77 5.96 5.84 -4.53
C ARG A 77 6.14 4.70 -3.54
N ILE A 78 6.39 3.51 -4.05
CA ILE A 78 6.85 2.36 -3.29
C ILE A 78 8.35 2.50 -3.13
N ILE A 79 8.83 2.61 -1.89
CA ILE A 79 10.23 2.83 -1.56
C ILE A 79 10.94 1.49 -1.46
N ASP A 80 10.35 0.56 -0.69
CA ASP A 80 11.00 -0.71 -0.43
C ASP A 80 10.01 -1.84 -0.12
N VAL A 81 10.46 -3.08 -0.30
CA VAL A 81 9.79 -4.28 0.18
C VAL A 81 10.47 -4.76 1.46
N VAL A 82 9.73 -4.80 2.57
CA VAL A 82 10.31 -5.08 3.91
C VAL A 82 9.94 -6.46 4.42
N TYR A 83 8.73 -6.93 4.14
CA TYR A 83 8.30 -8.23 4.64
C TYR A 83 7.38 -8.94 3.65
N ASN A 84 7.55 -10.26 3.59
CA ASN A 84 6.67 -11.15 2.85
C ASN A 84 6.40 -12.39 3.71
N ALA A 85 5.13 -12.75 3.85
CA ALA A 85 4.71 -13.90 4.64
C ALA A 85 5.03 -15.23 3.94
N SER A 86 5.02 -15.26 2.61
CA SER A 86 5.13 -16.52 1.85
C SER A 86 6.57 -16.96 1.61
N ASN A 87 7.50 -16.02 1.36
CA ASN A 87 8.89 -16.35 1.06
C ASN A 87 9.83 -15.15 1.34
N ASN A 88 10.93 -15.39 2.06
CA ASN A 88 11.93 -14.38 2.38
C ASN A 88 12.77 -13.93 1.16
N GLU A 89 12.99 -14.80 0.16
CA GLU A 89 13.70 -14.43 -1.06
C GLU A 89 12.98 -13.33 -1.86
N LEU A 90 11.65 -13.23 -1.72
CA LEU A 90 10.88 -12.16 -2.36
C LEU A 90 11.16 -10.80 -1.75
N VAL A 91 11.53 -10.75 -0.47
CA VAL A 91 12.01 -9.53 0.21
C VAL A 91 13.39 -9.16 -0.29
N ARG A 92 14.33 -10.12 -0.31
CA ARG A 92 15.71 -9.88 -0.78
C ARG A 92 15.74 -9.36 -2.22
N THR A 93 14.91 -9.94 -3.08
CA THR A 93 14.84 -9.59 -4.50
C THR A 93 13.83 -8.48 -4.83
N LYS A 94 13.24 -7.84 -3.81
CA LYS A 94 12.29 -6.71 -3.94
C LYS A 94 11.15 -6.98 -4.92
N THR A 95 10.52 -8.14 -4.77
CA THR A 95 9.43 -8.60 -5.65
C THR A 95 8.06 -8.20 -5.08
N LEU A 96 7.27 -7.49 -5.87
CA LEU A 96 5.93 -7.03 -5.50
C LEU A 96 4.89 -8.13 -5.73
N VAL A 97 4.25 -8.57 -4.65
CA VAL A 97 3.18 -9.57 -4.65
C VAL A 97 2.02 -9.15 -3.75
N LYS A 98 0.86 -9.80 -3.90
CA LYS A 98 -0.25 -9.62 -2.95
C LYS A 98 0.21 -10.00 -1.54
N ASN A 99 -0.22 -9.24 -0.55
CA ASN A 99 0.10 -9.35 0.86
C ASN A 99 1.58 -9.10 1.21
N CYS A 100 2.30 -8.42 0.32
CA CYS A 100 3.64 -7.96 0.61
C CYS A 100 3.58 -6.66 1.40
N ILE A 101 4.40 -6.56 2.45
CA ILE A 101 4.54 -5.35 3.25
C ILE A 101 5.64 -4.50 2.65
N VAL A 102 5.28 -3.27 2.31
CA VAL A 102 6.11 -2.29 1.63
C VAL A 102 6.22 -1.02 2.45
N LEU A 103 7.33 -0.30 2.29
CA LEU A 103 7.43 1.09 2.69
C LEU A 103 6.97 1.96 1.53
N ILE A 104 6.04 2.86 1.80
CA ILE A 104 5.57 3.86 0.86
C ILE A 104 5.96 5.26 1.32
N ASP A 105 6.08 6.17 0.36
CA ASP A 105 6.21 7.60 0.64
C ASP A 105 4.93 8.13 1.29
N SER A 106 5.09 8.86 2.39
CA SER A 106 3.97 9.41 3.17
C SER A 106 3.54 10.80 2.69
N HIS A 107 4.35 11.47 1.88
CA HIS A 107 4.14 12.89 1.53
C HIS A 107 2.75 13.22 0.95
N PRO A 108 2.18 12.39 0.04
CA PRO A 108 0.84 12.67 -0.51
C PRO A 108 -0.29 12.61 0.54
N PHE A 109 -0.10 11.85 1.62
CA PHE A 109 -1.05 11.75 2.72
C PHE A 109 -0.85 12.85 3.75
N THR A 110 0.41 13.24 4.05
CA THR A 110 0.69 14.36 4.96
C THR A 110 0.17 15.67 4.37
N ALA A 111 0.41 15.91 3.08
CA ALA A 111 -0.11 17.10 2.39
C ALA A 111 -1.64 17.12 2.37
N TRP A 112 -2.29 15.96 2.19
CA TRP A 112 -3.75 15.89 2.27
C TRP A 112 -4.26 16.22 3.67
N TYR A 113 -3.63 15.65 4.71
CA TYR A 113 -4.04 15.85 6.10
C TYR A 113 -3.84 17.30 6.56
N GLU A 114 -2.75 17.93 6.14
CA GLU A 114 -2.48 19.35 6.41
C GLU A 114 -3.52 20.25 5.72
N ASN A 115 -3.86 19.96 4.47
CA ASN A 115 -4.89 20.72 3.75
C ASN A 115 -6.30 20.56 4.35
N THR A 116 -6.63 19.38 4.89
CA THR A 116 -7.95 19.12 5.46
C THR A 116 -8.09 19.62 6.89
N PHE A 117 -7.12 19.35 7.75
CA PHE A 117 -7.23 19.65 9.18
C PHE A 117 -6.42 20.88 9.61
N GLY A 118 -5.57 21.44 8.74
CA GLY A 118 -4.69 22.57 9.06
C GLY A 118 -3.53 22.21 10.00
N VAL A 119 -3.39 20.93 10.35
CA VAL A 119 -2.36 20.39 11.25
C VAL A 119 -1.36 19.57 10.43
N THR A 120 -0.08 19.90 10.54
CA THR A 120 0.97 19.14 9.84
C THR A 120 1.28 17.84 10.60
N LEU A 121 1.09 16.69 9.94
CA LEU A 121 1.50 15.40 10.51
C LEU A 121 3.01 15.32 10.63
N GLY A 122 3.48 15.06 11.85
CA GLY A 122 4.86 14.67 12.08
C GLY A 122 5.89 15.80 12.17
N LYS A 123 5.47 17.02 12.55
CA LYS A 123 6.44 18.03 13.03
C LYS A 123 7.26 17.42 14.18
N LYS A 124 8.60 17.48 14.06
CA LYS A 124 9.48 17.34 15.22
C LYS A 124 9.29 18.61 16.03
N LYS A 125 8.91 18.51 17.31
CA LYS A 125 9.03 19.63 18.25
C LYS A 125 10.49 20.10 18.21
N LYS A 126 10.77 21.22 17.55
CA LYS A 126 11.98 21.99 17.85
C LYS A 126 11.75 22.71 19.18
N SER A 127 12.84 22.88 19.91
CA SER A 127 12.91 23.52 21.22
C SER A 127 12.16 24.86 21.26
N LYS A 128 11.12 24.95 22.11
CA LYS A 128 10.48 26.12 22.78
C LYS A 128 10.28 27.49 22.09
N GLU A 129 10.87 27.81 20.94
CA GLU A 129 10.69 29.10 20.24
C GLU A 129 9.52 29.09 19.26
N GLU A 130 9.25 27.97 18.56
CA GLU A 130 8.14 27.86 17.59
C GLU A 130 6.73 27.79 18.23
N GLY A 131 6.64 27.69 19.57
CA GLY A 131 5.35 27.69 20.27
C GLY A 131 4.60 29.01 20.17
N LYS A 132 5.31 30.13 19.97
CA LYS A 132 4.72 31.44 19.70
C LYS A 132 4.27 31.59 18.24
N ASP A 133 4.90 30.85 17.32
CA ASP A 133 4.52 30.86 15.91
C ASP A 133 3.29 29.99 15.61
N GLU A 134 2.92 29.05 16.50
CA GLU A 134 1.69 28.27 16.38
C GLU A 134 0.45 29.06 16.84
N GLU A 135 0.54 29.87 17.91
CA GLU A 135 -0.52 30.84 18.26
C GLU A 135 -0.65 31.91 17.17
N ASN A 136 0.46 32.48 16.68
CA ASN A 136 0.44 33.46 15.59
C ASN A 136 -0.07 32.89 14.25
N ASN A 137 0.18 31.61 13.92
CA ASN A 137 -0.35 31.00 12.68
C ASN A 137 -1.81 30.55 12.80
N GLU A 138 -2.29 30.21 14.00
CA GLU A 138 -3.71 29.99 14.23
C GLU A 138 -4.48 31.33 14.16
N GLU A 139 -3.94 32.40 14.74
CA GLU A 139 -4.49 33.77 14.63
C GLU A 139 -4.45 34.30 13.19
N GLN A 140 -3.33 34.17 12.46
CA GLN A 140 -3.23 34.59 11.04
C GLN A 140 -4.12 33.77 10.09
N LYS A 141 -4.50 32.53 10.44
CA LYS A 141 -5.49 31.73 9.68
C LYS A 141 -6.93 32.11 10.02
N GLU A 142 -7.17 32.66 11.22
CA GLU A 142 -8.47 33.23 11.59
C GLU A 142 -8.70 34.58 10.90
N GLU A 143 -7.68 35.44 10.80
CA GLU A 143 -7.76 36.69 10.03
C GLU A 143 -7.91 36.45 8.51
N ASN A 144 -7.24 35.43 7.94
CA ASN A 144 -7.42 35.06 6.53
C ASN A 144 -8.77 34.38 6.21
N ASN A 145 -9.65 34.19 7.20
CA ASN A 145 -11.03 33.72 6.97
C ASN A 145 -12.05 34.87 6.84
N GLU A 146 -11.62 36.13 6.92
CA GLU A 146 -12.53 37.27 6.71
C GLU A 146 -13.08 37.34 5.28
N GLY A 147 -12.40 36.76 4.29
CA GLY A 147 -12.82 36.74 2.88
C GLY A 147 -13.54 35.48 2.37
N LYS A 148 -13.93 34.53 3.22
CA LYS A 148 -14.61 33.29 2.80
C LYS A 148 -16.12 33.32 3.08
N ASP A 149 -16.91 32.83 2.12
CA ASP A 149 -18.36 32.71 2.21
C ASP A 149 -18.80 31.92 3.46
N GLU A 150 -19.94 32.28 4.06
CA GLU A 150 -20.46 31.62 5.28
C GLU A 150 -20.62 30.10 5.15
N LYS A 151 -20.86 29.59 3.94
CA LYS A 151 -20.94 28.15 3.65
C LYS A 151 -19.59 27.46 3.85
N ASP A 152 -18.50 28.11 3.45
CA ASP A 152 -17.14 27.57 3.60
C ASP A 152 -16.74 27.53 5.07
N LYS A 153 -17.10 28.55 5.86
CA LYS A 153 -16.87 28.60 7.31
C LYS A 153 -17.58 27.45 8.04
N LYS A 154 -18.85 27.16 7.70
CA LYS A 154 -19.60 26.02 8.26
C LYS A 154 -18.94 24.69 7.91
N SER A 155 -18.52 24.50 6.66
CA SER A 155 -17.84 23.27 6.22
C SER A 155 -16.52 23.03 6.97
N TYR A 156 -15.74 24.09 7.18
CA TYR A 156 -14.45 24.03 7.88
C TYR A 156 -14.61 23.64 9.36
N SER A 157 -15.68 24.11 10.01
CA SER A 157 -16.00 23.77 11.39
C SER A 157 -16.32 22.27 11.58
N VAL A 158 -16.99 21.65 10.59
CA VAL A 158 -17.31 20.21 10.59
C VAL A 158 -16.04 19.39 10.38
N ILE A 159 -15.15 19.82 9.48
CA ILE A 159 -13.88 19.14 9.20
C ILE A 159 -12.96 19.19 10.43
N LYS A 160 -12.85 20.34 11.12
CA LYS A 160 -12.10 20.44 12.39
C LYS A 160 -12.65 19.47 13.45
N LYS A 161 -13.98 19.31 13.56
CA LYS A 161 -14.59 18.34 14.49
C LYS A 161 -14.26 16.89 14.12
N ILE A 162 -14.28 16.53 12.85
CA ILE A 162 -13.88 15.20 12.37
C ILE A 162 -12.40 14.90 12.68
N GLY A 163 -11.53 15.89 12.50
CA GLY A 163 -10.10 15.79 12.82
C GLY A 163 -9.84 15.56 14.30
N LYS A 164 -10.56 16.27 15.18
CA LYS A 164 -10.47 16.07 16.64
C LYS A 164 -11.04 14.72 17.08
N ALA A 165 -12.05 14.19 16.40
CA ALA A 165 -12.67 12.91 16.73
C ALA A 165 -11.82 11.70 16.30
N LYS A 166 -11.03 11.82 15.23
CA LYS A 166 -10.15 10.74 14.73
C LYS A 166 -8.72 10.96 15.19
N GLN A 167 -8.42 10.52 16.41
CA GLN A 167 -7.04 10.40 16.86
C GLN A 167 -6.30 9.33 16.05
N ILE A 168 -5.15 9.70 15.50
CA ILE A 168 -4.26 8.80 14.78
C ILE A 168 -3.42 8.01 15.80
N ASP A 169 -3.27 6.71 15.57
CA ASP A 169 -2.42 5.84 16.38
C ASP A 169 -0.99 6.42 16.49
N PRO A 170 -0.43 6.61 17.71
CA PRO A 170 0.93 7.09 17.90
C PRO A 170 1.99 6.33 17.10
N ALA A 171 1.83 5.02 16.92
CA ALA A 171 2.78 4.21 16.15
C ALA A 171 2.76 4.54 14.65
N LEU A 172 1.59 4.91 14.12
CA LEU A 172 1.44 5.36 12.74
C LEU A 172 1.96 6.80 12.59
N LEU A 173 1.73 7.66 13.58
CA LEU A 173 2.27 9.03 13.59
C LEU A 173 3.80 9.05 13.56
N GLU A 174 4.46 8.11 14.24
CA GLU A 174 5.92 7.94 14.18
C GLU A 174 6.42 7.64 12.75
N GLN A 175 5.67 6.83 11.99
CA GLN A 175 6.01 6.53 10.59
C GLN A 175 5.84 7.74 9.67
N PHE A 176 4.77 8.51 9.87
CA PHE A 176 4.57 9.77 9.17
C PHE A 176 5.70 10.77 9.43
N LYS A 177 6.21 10.83 10.68
CA LYS A 177 7.41 11.64 11.02
C LYS A 177 8.66 11.19 10.27
N GLN A 178 8.82 9.90 10.03
CA GLN A 178 9.96 9.34 9.29
C GLN A 178 9.84 9.54 7.77
N GLY A 179 8.68 10.00 7.27
CA GLY A 179 8.41 10.14 5.84
C GLY A 179 8.13 8.82 5.13
N ARG A 180 8.02 7.70 5.87
CA ARG A 180 7.87 6.36 5.31
C ARG A 180 6.86 5.57 6.13
N VAL A 181 5.81 5.12 5.47
CA VAL A 181 4.70 4.42 6.11
C VAL A 181 4.63 2.98 5.61
N LEU A 182 4.31 2.05 6.50
CA LEU A 182 4.10 0.66 6.14
C LEU A 182 2.75 0.49 5.46
N ALA A 183 2.73 -0.27 4.37
CA ALA A 183 1.52 -0.59 3.63
C ALA A 183 1.53 -2.03 3.16
N CYS A 184 0.34 -2.59 2.96
CA CYS A 184 0.11 -3.93 2.44
C CYS A 184 -0.42 -3.85 1.01
N ILE A 185 0.23 -4.53 0.07
CA ILE A 185 -0.27 -4.64 -1.31
C ILE A 185 -1.44 -5.62 -1.34
N SER A 186 -2.63 -5.17 -1.75
CA SER A 186 -3.83 -6.03 -1.85
C SER A 186 -4.06 -6.56 -3.27
N SER A 187 -3.54 -5.85 -4.27
CA SER A 187 -3.63 -6.19 -5.69
C SER A 187 -2.65 -7.30 -6.12
N ARG A 188 -2.80 -7.80 -7.35
CA ARG A 188 -1.91 -8.83 -7.94
C ARG A 188 -1.18 -8.24 -9.17
N PRO A 189 0.00 -7.62 -9.00
CA PRO A 189 0.70 -6.90 -10.08
C PRO A 189 0.90 -7.70 -11.38
N GLY A 190 1.20 -9.00 -11.26
CA GLY A 190 1.36 -9.88 -12.42
C GLY A 190 0.08 -10.24 -13.18
N GLN A 191 -1.09 -9.78 -12.73
CA GLN A 191 -2.40 -10.01 -13.37
C GLN A 191 -3.12 -8.70 -13.74
N CYS A 192 -3.08 -7.70 -12.84
CA CYS A 192 -3.75 -6.41 -13.03
C CYS A 192 -2.82 -5.29 -13.51
N GLY A 193 -1.49 -5.47 -13.47
CA GLY A 193 -0.52 -4.45 -13.90
C GLY A 193 -0.35 -3.28 -12.94
N LYS A 194 -0.83 -3.41 -11.69
CA LYS A 194 -0.82 -2.37 -10.65
C LYS A 194 -0.38 -2.95 -9.31
N ALA A 195 0.20 -2.12 -8.46
CA ALA A 195 0.64 -2.47 -7.11
C ALA A 195 -0.09 -1.60 -6.07
N ASP A 196 -1.42 -1.74 -6.05
CA ASP A 196 -2.31 -1.01 -5.15
C ASP A 196 -2.47 -1.75 -3.81
N GLY A 197 -2.73 -0.99 -2.76
CA GLY A 197 -2.75 -1.47 -1.38
C GLY A 197 -3.41 -0.52 -0.40
N TYR A 198 -3.15 -0.75 0.89
CA TYR A 198 -3.63 0.09 1.98
C TYR A 198 -2.55 0.24 3.05
N ILE A 199 -2.56 1.37 3.75
CA ILE A 199 -1.71 1.64 4.92
C ILE A 199 -2.15 0.71 6.07
N ILE A 200 -1.18 0.06 6.71
CA ILE A 200 -1.47 -0.82 7.85
C ILE A 200 -1.63 0.00 9.14
N GLU A 201 -2.63 -0.33 9.94
CA GLU A 201 -3.00 0.41 11.16
C GLU A 201 -3.32 -0.56 12.31
N GLY A 202 -3.30 -0.08 13.56
CA GLY A 202 -3.77 -0.82 14.74
C GLY A 202 -3.09 -2.19 14.93
N ASP A 203 -3.90 -3.23 15.17
CA ASP A 203 -3.42 -4.59 15.44
C ASP A 203 -2.58 -5.18 14.30
N GLU A 204 -2.92 -4.84 13.05
CA GLU A 204 -2.18 -5.30 11.88
C GLU A 204 -0.77 -4.71 11.86
N LEU A 205 -0.65 -3.42 12.17
CA LEU A 205 0.64 -2.74 12.30
C LEU A 205 1.48 -3.38 13.41
N LEU A 206 0.88 -3.61 14.59
CA LEU A 206 1.55 -4.22 15.72
C LEU A 206 2.03 -5.65 15.40
N PHE A 207 1.20 -6.44 14.72
CA PHE A 207 1.52 -7.79 14.29
C PHE A 207 2.74 -7.80 13.36
N TYR A 208 2.74 -6.98 12.30
CA TYR A 208 3.85 -6.96 11.34
C TYR A 208 5.12 -6.37 11.95
N LYS A 209 5.02 -5.37 12.82
CA LYS A 209 6.18 -4.84 13.57
C LYS A 209 6.86 -5.94 14.38
N ARG A 210 6.10 -6.72 15.17
CA ARG A 210 6.62 -7.88 15.92
C ARG A 210 7.25 -8.93 15.01
N LYS A 211 6.65 -9.22 13.84
CA LYS A 211 7.20 -10.20 12.89
C LYS A 211 8.51 -9.74 12.26
N MET A 212 8.65 -8.44 11.96
CA MET A 212 9.87 -7.86 11.42
C MET A 212 10.98 -7.82 12.47
N ASP A 213 10.68 -7.40 13.70
CA ASP A 213 11.65 -7.36 14.79
C ASP A 213 12.20 -8.75 15.12
N LYS A 214 11.34 -9.77 15.16
CA LYS A 214 11.77 -11.17 15.36
C LYS A 214 12.72 -11.64 14.25
N LYS A 215 12.50 -11.22 13.01
CA LYS A 215 13.38 -11.55 11.87
C LYS A 215 14.70 -10.77 11.88
N LYS A 216 14.77 -9.64 12.56
CA LYS A 216 16.00 -8.82 12.65
C LYS A 216 16.95 -9.29 13.75
N ARG A 217 16.40 -9.88 14.82
CA ARG A 217 17.19 -10.39 15.96
C ARG A 217 17.81 -11.76 15.74
N ASN A 218 17.31 -12.52 14.76
CA ASN A 218 17.89 -13.77 14.29
C ASN A 218 18.77 -13.51 13.06
#